data_AF-A0A2E4Y915-F1
#
_entry.id   AF-A0A2E4Y915-F1
#
_cell.length_a   1.000
_cell.length_b   1.000
_cell.length_c   1.000
_cell.angle_alpha   90.00
_cell.angle_beta   90.00
_cell.angle_gamma   90.00
#
_symmetry.space_group_name_H-M   'P 1'
#
loop_
_entity.id
_entity.type
_entity.pdbx_description
1 polymer ?
#
loop_
_entity_poly.entity_id
_entity_poly.type
_entity_poly.pdbx_seq_one_letter_code
_entity_poly.pdbx_strand_id
1 'polypeptide(L)'
;MMNSAEVYDMEHVGGKHTHFERNVLYHHKYNFQIDNSGVDYKDILEREEIGFSREQVVAAAIVADSFNEGTYVKAQGGVFDFADTKEGSRYLQMKIPNKDILVGILHLYPHLIEDKHIESAKEIIKELEMDFMFKIMSENMTEFESGIASILASTDKLAKQFWGVAAYLPTYAVKKVWEREVTDRSENSVHITSTRNDGKVFMDITVLKSNASQTYPGFNVSAISSDGNRVSFFSTKSIWEVDKEFTITAKVKGHGNVWNQEHIAETRLNYVKAL
;
A
#
# COMPACT_ATOMS: atom_id res chain seq x y z
N MET A 1 44.72 2.53 -15.46
CA MET A 1 43.54 3.41 -15.33
C MET A 1 42.43 2.78 -16.15
N MET A 2 41.49 2.12 -15.50
CA MET A 2 40.37 1.42 -16.15
C MET A 2 39.22 2.40 -16.38
N ASN A 3 38.57 2.27 -17.53
CA ASN A 3 37.50 3.15 -17.99
C ASN A 3 36.20 2.85 -17.23
N SER A 4 35.47 3.89 -16.85
CA SER A 4 34.30 3.81 -15.95
C SER A 4 33.10 3.03 -16.53
N ALA A 5 33.15 2.62 -17.79
CA ALA A 5 32.11 1.83 -18.46
C ALA A 5 32.27 0.30 -18.28
N GLU A 6 33.47 -0.19 -17.91
CA GLU A 6 33.73 -1.64 -17.80
C GLU A 6 33.31 -2.24 -16.44
N VAL A 7 32.81 -1.41 -15.52
CA VAL A 7 32.25 -1.83 -14.21
C VAL A 7 30.73 -2.10 -14.31
N TYR A 8 30.09 -1.82 -15.45
CA TYR A 8 28.64 -1.61 -15.56
C TYR A 8 27.79 -2.76 -16.10
N ASP A 9 28.33 -3.97 -16.23
CA ASP A 9 27.57 -5.11 -16.77
C ASP A 9 27.43 -6.25 -15.74
N MET A 10 26.86 -5.92 -14.59
CA MET A 10 26.30 -6.96 -13.72
C MET A 10 24.91 -7.32 -14.23
N GLU A 11 24.82 -8.11 -15.30
CA GLU A 11 23.56 -8.67 -15.76
C GLU A 11 22.88 -9.49 -14.64
N HIS A 12 21.75 -8.99 -14.16
CA HIS A 12 20.95 -9.66 -13.14
C HIS A 12 20.12 -10.79 -13.76
N VAL A 13 20.04 -11.93 -13.08
CA VAL A 13 19.18 -13.05 -13.49
C VAL A 13 17.83 -12.90 -12.80
N GLY A 14 16.77 -12.62 -13.59
CA GLY A 14 15.40 -12.97 -13.20
C GLY A 14 14.53 -11.91 -12.50
N GLY A 15 14.72 -10.61 -12.74
CA GLY A 15 13.82 -9.56 -12.26
C GLY A 15 13.10 -8.82 -13.40
N LYS A 16 11.90 -8.26 -13.13
CA LYS A 16 11.17 -7.35 -14.04
C LYS A 16 11.90 -6.00 -14.27
N HIS A 17 12.96 -5.68 -13.53
CA HIS A 17 13.66 -4.39 -13.54
C HIS A 17 15.19 -4.60 -13.52
N THR A 18 15.96 -3.62 -14.00
CA THR A 18 17.43 -3.58 -13.77
C THR A 18 17.71 -2.72 -12.55
N HIS A 19 18.63 -3.17 -11.71
CA HIS A 19 18.90 -2.56 -10.43
C HIS A 19 20.36 -2.09 -10.36
N PHE A 20 20.60 -0.94 -9.73
CA PHE A 20 21.91 -0.32 -9.55
C PHE A 20 22.04 0.17 -8.09
N GLU A 21 23.27 0.40 -7.60
CA GLU A 21 23.52 0.81 -6.21
C GLU A 21 22.73 2.06 -5.75
N ARG A 22 22.36 2.95 -6.68
CA ARG A 22 21.62 4.19 -6.39
C ARG A 22 20.33 4.37 -7.17
N ASN A 23 20.12 3.56 -8.21
CA ASN A 23 19.08 3.76 -9.21
C ASN A 23 18.35 2.45 -9.51
N VAL A 24 17.09 2.56 -9.95
CA VAL A 24 16.32 1.43 -10.48
C VAL A 24 15.86 1.79 -11.88
N LEU A 25 16.19 0.94 -12.84
CA LEU A 25 15.67 1.02 -14.20
C LEU A 25 14.51 0.06 -14.33
N TYR A 26 13.30 0.59 -14.21
CA TYR A 26 12.12 -0.23 -14.22
C TYR A 26 11.87 -0.82 -15.62
N HIS A 27 11.55 -2.12 -15.71
CA HIS A 27 11.30 -2.81 -16.99
C HIS A 27 12.49 -2.73 -17.96
N HIS A 28 13.69 -2.61 -17.40
CA HIS A 28 14.95 -2.41 -18.13
C HIS A 28 14.92 -1.17 -19.05
N LYS A 29 13.99 -0.23 -18.82
CA LYS A 29 13.70 0.88 -19.72
C LYS A 29 13.53 2.24 -19.04
N TYR A 30 12.89 2.31 -17.89
CA TYR A 30 12.44 3.58 -17.32
C TYR A 30 13.24 3.99 -16.08
N ASN A 31 13.86 5.17 -16.13
CA ASN A 31 14.47 5.83 -14.98
C ASN A 31 13.68 7.10 -14.65
N PHE A 32 13.11 7.16 -13.44
CA PHE A 32 12.25 8.26 -13.00
C PHE A 32 12.99 9.36 -12.23
N GLN A 33 14.30 9.21 -12.01
CA GLN A 33 15.12 10.26 -11.43
C GLN A 33 15.36 11.39 -12.44
N ILE A 34 14.79 12.56 -12.16
CA ILE A 34 14.85 13.72 -13.05
C ILE A 34 16.29 14.20 -13.27
N ASP A 35 17.12 14.21 -12.22
CA ASP A 35 18.51 14.68 -12.24
C ASP A 35 19.42 13.87 -13.19
N ASN A 36 19.08 12.61 -13.47
CA ASN A 36 19.83 11.70 -14.32
C ASN A 36 19.15 11.40 -15.67
N SER A 37 18.08 12.12 -16.03
CA SER A 37 17.22 11.80 -17.18
C SER A 37 17.65 12.42 -18.52
N GLY A 38 18.60 13.36 -18.51
CA GLY A 38 19.05 14.09 -19.71
C GLY A 38 17.99 15.05 -20.29
N VAL A 39 16.88 15.28 -19.59
CA VAL A 39 15.82 16.22 -19.99
C VAL A 39 16.22 17.65 -19.68
N ASP A 40 15.95 18.58 -20.61
CA ASP A 40 16.19 20.00 -20.39
C ASP A 40 15.27 20.49 -19.27
N TYR A 41 15.87 21.15 -18.27
CA TYR A 41 15.14 21.73 -17.16
C TYR A 41 14.07 22.74 -17.62
N LYS A 42 14.25 23.37 -18.79
CA LYS A 42 13.23 24.24 -19.40
C LYS A 42 11.96 23.48 -19.77
N ASP A 43 12.08 22.29 -20.36
CA ASP A 43 10.93 21.47 -20.75
C ASP A 43 10.10 21.06 -19.52
N ILE A 44 10.78 20.84 -18.39
CA ILE A 44 10.14 20.54 -17.10
C ILE A 44 9.37 21.77 -16.62
N LEU A 45 9.99 22.96 -16.64
CA LEU A 45 9.36 24.20 -16.20
C LEU A 45 8.16 24.57 -17.07
N GLU A 46 8.26 24.44 -18.39
CA GLU A 46 7.15 24.73 -19.31
C GLU A 46 5.94 23.82 -19.03
N ARG A 47 6.18 22.53 -18.77
CA ARG A 47 5.12 21.60 -18.35
C ARG A 47 4.55 21.94 -16.98
N GLU A 48 5.40 22.35 -16.04
CA GLU A 48 4.95 22.80 -14.73
C GLU A 48 4.11 24.07 -14.82
N GLU A 49 4.38 24.98 -15.76
CA GLU A 49 3.57 26.18 -16.01
C GLU A 49 2.17 25.81 -16.52
N ILE A 50 2.09 24.97 -17.55
CA ILE A 50 0.82 24.41 -18.07
C ILE A 50 0.06 23.72 -16.93
N GLY A 51 0.78 22.93 -16.12
CA GLY A 51 0.22 22.18 -15.01
C GLY A 51 -0.51 20.91 -15.44
N PHE A 52 -0.94 20.15 -14.44
CA PHE A 52 -1.63 18.87 -14.60
C PHE A 52 -2.95 18.89 -13.84
N SER A 53 -4.00 18.38 -14.47
CA SER A 53 -5.29 18.17 -13.83
C SER A 53 -5.22 17.12 -12.72
N ARG A 54 -6.19 17.13 -11.81
CA ARG A 54 -6.26 16.11 -10.74
C ARG A 54 -6.38 14.70 -11.33
N GLU A 55 -7.10 14.53 -12.43
CA GLU A 55 -7.26 13.25 -13.14
C GLU A 55 -5.93 12.76 -13.70
N GLN A 56 -5.13 13.64 -14.32
CA GLN A 56 -3.80 13.29 -14.83
C GLN A 56 -2.84 12.91 -13.71
N VAL A 57 -2.84 13.66 -12.60
CA VAL A 57 -1.96 13.36 -11.45
C VAL A 57 -2.35 12.04 -10.78
N VAL A 58 -3.64 11.77 -10.62
CA VAL A 58 -4.12 10.49 -10.05
C VAL A 58 -3.88 9.33 -11.02
N ALA A 59 -4.02 9.53 -12.33
CA ALA A 59 -3.67 8.50 -13.32
C ALA A 59 -2.17 8.17 -13.30
N ALA A 60 -1.31 9.19 -13.17
CA ALA A 60 0.12 8.98 -12.96
C ALA A 60 0.41 8.24 -11.64
N ALA A 61 -0.38 8.48 -10.59
CA ALA A 61 -0.28 7.73 -9.34
C ALA A 61 -0.64 6.24 -9.50
N ILE A 62 -1.69 5.92 -10.28
CA ILE A 62 -2.09 4.54 -10.59
C ILE A 62 -0.96 3.81 -11.32
N VAL A 63 -0.38 4.47 -12.33
CA VAL A 63 0.76 3.90 -13.05
C VAL A 63 1.94 3.73 -12.08
N ALA A 64 2.28 4.71 -11.26
CA ALA A 64 3.35 4.60 -10.26
C ALA A 64 3.15 3.43 -9.28
N ASP A 65 1.91 3.20 -8.83
CA ASP A 65 1.55 2.08 -7.98
C ASP A 65 1.78 0.73 -8.68
N SER A 66 1.45 0.62 -9.98
CA SER A 66 1.74 -0.59 -10.77
C SER A 66 3.24 -0.87 -10.93
N PHE A 67 4.06 0.18 -11.07
CA PHE A 67 5.52 0.06 -11.13
C PHE A 67 6.11 -0.46 -9.81
N ASN A 68 5.47 -0.14 -8.68
CA ASN A 68 5.81 -0.70 -7.37
C ASN A 68 4.93 -1.90 -6.98
N GLU A 69 4.29 -2.56 -7.95
CA GLU A 69 3.55 -3.81 -7.77
C GLU A 69 2.42 -3.72 -6.73
N GLY A 70 1.71 -2.59 -6.69
CA GLY A 70 0.63 -2.34 -5.74
C GLY A 70 1.10 -1.96 -4.33
N THR A 71 2.41 -1.80 -4.13
CA THR A 71 2.98 -1.41 -2.83
C THR A 71 3.33 0.07 -2.81
N TYR A 72 2.75 0.80 -1.88
CA TYR A 72 3.11 2.20 -1.67
C TYR A 72 4.46 2.35 -0.95
N VAL A 73 5.42 2.96 -1.65
CA VAL A 73 6.76 3.28 -1.13
C VAL A 73 6.82 4.77 -0.75
N LYS A 74 7.00 5.04 0.54
CA LYS A 74 7.18 6.41 1.07
C LYS A 74 8.59 6.93 0.82
N ALA A 75 8.72 8.25 0.64
CA ALA A 75 10.00 8.95 0.43
C ALA A 75 11.08 8.66 1.49
N GLN A 76 10.68 8.38 2.74
CA GLN A 76 11.58 8.06 3.86
C GLN A 76 11.33 6.65 4.43
N GLY A 77 10.53 5.83 3.74
CA GLY A 77 9.97 4.59 4.28
C GLY A 77 10.79 3.32 4.04
N GLY A 78 11.86 3.40 3.25
CA GLY A 78 12.84 2.31 3.11
C GLY A 78 12.20 0.95 2.84
N VAL A 79 11.44 0.80 1.75
CA VAL A 79 11.14 -0.55 1.27
C VAL A 79 12.41 -1.03 0.57
N PHE A 80 13.13 -1.90 1.27
CA PHE A 80 14.38 -2.46 0.80
C PHE A 80 14.13 -3.83 0.20
N ASP A 81 14.71 -4.04 -0.98
CA ASP A 81 14.88 -5.39 -1.52
C ASP A 81 16.35 -5.77 -1.42
N PHE A 82 16.62 -7.07 -1.38
CA PHE A 82 17.97 -7.59 -1.43
C PHE A 82 18.11 -8.48 -2.65
N ALA A 83 18.78 -7.97 -3.68
CA ALA A 83 19.05 -8.72 -4.89
C ALA A 83 20.39 -9.48 -4.78
N ASP A 84 20.37 -10.74 -5.19
CA ASP A 84 21.57 -11.56 -5.32
C ASP A 84 22.22 -11.34 -6.69
N THR A 85 23.54 -11.18 -6.72
CA THR A 85 24.31 -11.11 -7.96
C THR A 85 24.66 -12.53 -8.46
N LYS A 86 24.97 -12.66 -9.75
CA LYS A 86 25.50 -13.91 -10.34
C LYS A 86 26.76 -14.42 -9.61
N GLU A 87 27.48 -13.51 -8.93
CA GLU A 87 28.71 -13.78 -8.18
C GLU A 87 28.46 -14.14 -6.70
N GLY A 88 27.20 -14.26 -6.28
CA GLY A 88 26.83 -14.65 -4.92
C GLY A 88 26.93 -13.54 -3.86
N SER A 89 27.05 -12.28 -4.30
CA SER A 89 26.98 -11.11 -3.40
C SER A 89 25.55 -10.59 -3.30
N ARG A 90 25.20 -9.98 -2.16
CA ARG A 90 23.86 -9.43 -1.89
C ARG A 90 23.96 -7.97 -1.52
N TYR A 91 23.21 -7.09 -2.20
CA TYR A 91 23.22 -5.66 -1.91
C TYR A 91 21.82 -5.15 -1.51
N LEU A 92 21.80 -4.11 -0.68
CA LEU A 92 20.59 -3.44 -0.22
C LEU A 92 20.10 -2.48 -1.30
N GLN A 93 18.85 -2.60 -1.72
CA GLN A 93 18.28 -1.78 -2.77
C GLN A 93 17.02 -1.06 -2.30
N MET A 94 16.93 0.26 -2.53
CA MET A 94 15.73 1.03 -2.22
C MET A 94 14.82 1.11 -3.44
N LYS A 95 13.54 0.73 -3.30
CA LYS A 95 12.53 1.04 -4.33
C LYS A 95 12.35 2.56 -4.43
N ILE A 96 12.07 3.07 -5.63
CA ILE A 96 11.80 4.51 -5.83
C ILE A 96 10.44 4.84 -5.20
N PRO A 97 10.32 5.94 -4.43
CA PRO A 97 9.06 6.38 -3.86
C PRO A 97 7.99 6.62 -4.94
N ASN A 98 6.73 6.25 -4.66
CA ASN A 98 5.63 6.42 -5.65
C ASN A 98 5.47 7.87 -6.08
N LYS A 99 5.74 8.84 -5.19
CA LYS A 99 5.71 10.27 -5.52
C LYS A 99 6.73 10.62 -6.62
N ASP A 100 7.93 10.06 -6.54
CA ASP A 100 9.01 10.38 -7.49
C ASP A 100 8.75 9.71 -8.84
N ILE A 101 8.23 8.47 -8.83
CA ILE A 101 7.76 7.79 -10.05
C ILE A 101 6.62 8.59 -10.71
N LEU A 102 5.62 9.02 -9.94
CA LEU A 102 4.52 9.87 -10.43
C LEU A 102 5.05 11.14 -11.10
N VAL A 103 5.97 11.85 -10.43
CA VAL A 103 6.59 13.05 -10.99
C VAL A 103 7.31 12.73 -12.30
N GLY A 104 8.09 11.65 -12.34
CA GLY A 104 8.79 11.20 -13.54
C GLY A 104 7.83 10.82 -14.67
N ILE A 105 6.67 10.21 -14.38
CA ILE A 105 5.65 9.91 -15.40
C ILE A 105 5.11 11.21 -16.01
N LEU A 106 4.73 12.19 -15.19
CA LEU A 106 4.15 13.45 -15.68
C LEU A 106 5.13 14.23 -16.58
N HIS A 107 6.42 14.24 -16.24
CA HIS A 107 7.41 15.08 -16.93
C HIS A 107 8.19 14.33 -18.01
N LEU A 108 8.60 13.08 -17.74
CA LEU A 108 9.53 12.32 -18.60
C LEU A 108 8.80 11.30 -19.48
N TYR A 109 7.76 10.64 -18.94
CA TYR A 109 7.09 9.53 -19.63
C TYR A 109 5.55 9.66 -19.64
N PRO A 110 5.00 10.79 -20.14
CA PRO A 110 3.55 11.02 -20.11
C PRO A 110 2.77 9.98 -20.93
N HIS A 111 3.40 9.37 -21.93
CA HIS A 111 2.82 8.32 -22.77
C HIS A 111 2.48 7.04 -22.01
N LEU A 112 2.98 6.86 -20.77
CA LEU A 112 2.59 5.74 -19.91
C LEU A 112 1.18 5.92 -19.34
N ILE A 113 0.62 7.13 -19.40
CA ILE A 113 -0.77 7.39 -19.05
C ILE A 113 -1.64 7.12 -20.27
N GLU A 114 -2.25 5.94 -20.29
CA GLU A 114 -3.28 5.56 -21.25
C GLU A 114 -4.68 5.98 -20.76
N ASP A 115 -5.65 6.02 -21.67
CA ASP A 115 -7.06 6.39 -21.37
C ASP A 115 -7.66 5.55 -20.23
N LYS A 116 -7.29 4.27 -20.14
CA LYS A 116 -7.74 3.38 -19.06
C LYS A 116 -7.32 3.90 -17.67
N HIS A 117 -6.13 4.50 -17.56
CA HIS A 117 -5.63 5.04 -16.29
C HIS A 117 -6.37 6.33 -15.92
N ILE A 118 -6.71 7.16 -16.93
CA ILE A 118 -7.53 8.36 -16.72
C ILE A 118 -8.93 7.97 -16.24
N GLU A 119 -9.51 6.91 -16.80
CA GLU A 119 -10.84 6.50 -16.39
C GLU A 119 -10.86 5.90 -14.98
N SER A 120 -9.89 5.03 -14.64
CA SER A 120 -9.72 4.57 -13.26
C SER A 120 -9.45 5.71 -12.28
N ALA A 121 -8.74 6.76 -12.68
CA ALA A 121 -8.51 7.94 -11.85
C ALA A 121 -9.82 8.67 -11.54
N LYS A 122 -10.71 8.84 -12.53
CA LYS A 122 -12.03 9.45 -12.32
C LYS A 122 -12.91 8.60 -11.42
N GLU A 123 -12.86 7.28 -11.53
CA GLU A 123 -13.60 6.38 -10.64
C GLU A 123 -13.16 6.56 -9.19
N ILE A 124 -11.85 6.53 -8.92
CA ILE A 124 -11.29 6.79 -7.59
C ILE A 124 -11.74 8.17 -7.07
N ILE A 125 -11.61 9.21 -7.89
CA ILE A 125 -12.01 10.58 -7.51
C ILE A 125 -13.50 10.62 -7.14
N LYS A 126 -14.37 10.04 -7.97
CA LYS A 126 -15.82 10.01 -7.75
C LYS A 126 -16.20 9.28 -6.46
N GLU A 127 -15.57 8.15 -6.18
CA GLU A 127 -15.79 7.43 -4.91
C GLU A 127 -15.38 8.27 -3.71
N LEU A 128 -14.21 8.91 -3.80
CA LEU A 128 -13.72 9.79 -2.74
C LEU A 128 -14.61 11.03 -2.55
N GLU A 129 -15.16 11.62 -3.62
CA GLU A 129 -16.11 12.73 -3.53
C GLU A 129 -17.34 12.36 -2.70
N MET A 130 -17.94 11.18 -2.95
CA MET A 130 -19.08 10.70 -2.16
C MET A 130 -18.73 10.53 -0.68
N ASP A 131 -17.54 10.01 -0.41
CA ASP A 131 -17.08 9.73 0.95
C ASP A 131 -16.67 10.98 1.74
N PHE A 132 -16.10 11.98 1.06
CA PHE A 132 -15.60 13.19 1.69
C PHE A 132 -16.64 14.30 1.77
N MET A 133 -17.75 14.22 1.03
CA MET A 133 -18.83 15.21 1.07
C MET A 133 -19.31 15.50 2.50
N PHE A 134 -19.55 14.45 3.30
CA PHE A 134 -19.97 14.63 4.71
C PHE A 134 -18.81 14.99 5.63
N LYS A 135 -17.59 14.51 5.36
CA LYS A 135 -16.42 14.82 6.19
C LYS A 135 -16.01 16.27 6.10
N ILE A 136 -16.06 16.87 4.91
CA ILE A 136 -15.76 18.29 4.71
C ILE A 136 -16.66 19.18 5.56
N MET A 137 -17.92 18.80 5.78
CA MET A 137 -18.85 19.52 6.65
C MET A 137 -18.58 19.34 8.15
N SER A 138 -17.79 18.34 8.54
CA SER A 138 -17.59 17.96 9.93
C SER A 138 -16.47 18.71 10.65
N GLU A 139 -15.71 19.56 9.94
CA GLU A 139 -14.58 20.37 10.42
C GLU A 139 -13.48 19.62 11.19
N ASN A 140 -13.50 18.28 11.21
CA ASN A 140 -12.57 17.45 11.99
C ASN A 140 -11.68 16.57 11.10
N MET A 141 -11.15 17.15 10.01
CA MET A 141 -10.29 16.44 9.07
C MET A 141 -8.84 16.43 9.53
N THR A 142 -8.18 15.28 9.41
CA THR A 142 -6.72 15.19 9.53
C THR A 142 -6.01 15.95 8.39
N GLU A 143 -4.71 16.18 8.52
CA GLU A 143 -3.90 16.81 7.46
C GLU A 143 -3.97 16.02 6.14
N PHE A 144 -3.91 14.69 6.22
CA PHE A 144 -4.05 13.83 5.06
C PHE A 144 -5.43 13.98 4.40
N GLU A 145 -6.50 13.97 5.19
CA GLU A 145 -7.88 14.14 4.70
C GLU A 145 -8.11 15.53 4.10
N SER A 146 -7.52 16.57 4.68
CA SER A 146 -7.54 17.92 4.12
C SER A 146 -6.82 17.99 2.77
N GLY A 147 -5.73 17.23 2.62
CA GLY A 147 -5.03 17.03 1.35
C GLY A 147 -5.92 16.35 0.31
N ILE A 148 -6.66 15.32 0.68
CA ILE A 148 -7.64 14.68 -0.21
C ILE A 148 -8.71 15.69 -0.63
N ALA A 149 -9.33 16.39 0.32
CA ALA A 149 -10.36 17.39 0.02
C ALA A 149 -9.84 18.47 -0.95
N SER A 150 -8.58 18.89 -0.81
CA SER A 150 -7.93 19.85 -1.71
C SER A 150 -7.73 19.29 -3.13
N ILE A 151 -7.41 18.00 -3.26
CA ILE A 151 -7.34 17.31 -4.57
C ILE A 151 -8.72 17.28 -5.22
N LEU A 152 -9.77 16.94 -4.45
CA LEU A 152 -11.14 16.87 -4.95
C LEU A 152 -11.68 18.25 -5.33
N ALA A 153 -11.32 19.32 -4.61
CA ALA A 153 -11.75 20.67 -4.93
C ALA A 153 -11.03 21.29 -6.14
N SER A 154 -9.91 20.69 -6.60
CA SER A 154 -9.13 21.22 -7.72
C SER A 154 -9.85 21.06 -9.05
N THR A 155 -10.23 22.16 -9.71
CA THR A 155 -10.93 22.14 -11.00
C THR A 155 -10.00 22.21 -12.21
N ASP A 156 -8.88 22.92 -12.09
CA ASP A 156 -7.96 23.17 -13.20
C ASP A 156 -6.65 22.40 -12.98
N LYS A 157 -5.66 23.04 -12.35
CA LYS A 157 -4.34 22.49 -12.06
C LYS A 157 -4.25 22.07 -10.60
N LEU A 158 -3.84 20.82 -10.37
CA LEU A 158 -3.54 20.36 -9.03
C LEU A 158 -2.19 20.90 -8.54
N ALA A 159 -2.20 21.61 -7.41
CA ALA A 159 -0.99 22.15 -6.82
C ALA A 159 0.01 21.05 -6.40
N LYS A 160 1.30 21.28 -6.67
CA LYS A 160 2.39 20.32 -6.46
C LYS A 160 2.52 19.81 -5.02
N GLN A 161 2.14 20.63 -4.04
CA GLN A 161 2.13 20.21 -2.63
C GLN A 161 1.23 18.99 -2.36
N PHE A 162 0.20 18.77 -3.18
CA PHE A 162 -0.75 17.66 -3.00
C PHE A 162 -0.34 16.39 -3.77
N TRP A 163 0.70 16.42 -4.60
CA TRP A 163 1.11 15.25 -5.39
C TRP A 163 1.58 14.08 -4.51
N GLY A 164 2.12 14.36 -3.31
CA GLY A 164 2.45 13.30 -2.34
C GLY A 164 1.20 12.59 -1.81
N VAL A 165 0.10 13.32 -1.60
CA VAL A 165 -1.19 12.75 -1.20
C VAL A 165 -1.80 11.98 -2.38
N ALA A 166 -1.77 12.56 -3.58
CA ALA A 166 -2.24 11.92 -4.81
C ALA A 166 -1.52 10.59 -5.09
N ALA A 167 -0.21 10.52 -4.88
CA ALA A 167 0.59 9.31 -5.03
C ALA A 167 0.15 8.13 -4.14
N TYR A 168 -0.57 8.40 -3.04
CA TYR A 168 -1.11 7.39 -2.14
C TYR A 168 -2.59 7.05 -2.40
N LEU A 169 -3.30 7.84 -3.21
CA LEU A 169 -4.73 7.63 -3.44
C LEU A 169 -5.09 6.24 -4.00
N PRO A 170 -4.34 5.64 -4.94
CA PRO A 170 -4.64 4.28 -5.42
C PRO A 170 -4.63 3.26 -4.29
N THR A 171 -3.56 3.25 -3.48
CA THR A 171 -3.43 2.37 -2.33
C THR A 171 -4.52 2.63 -1.28
N TYR A 172 -4.87 3.90 -1.05
CA TYR A 172 -5.95 4.28 -0.15
C TYR A 172 -7.32 3.77 -0.63
N ALA A 173 -7.62 3.89 -1.92
CA ALA A 173 -8.87 3.42 -2.51
C ALA A 173 -9.02 1.90 -2.39
N VAL A 174 -7.99 1.14 -2.75
CA VAL A 174 -7.97 -0.33 -2.61
C VAL A 174 -8.17 -0.74 -1.15
N LYS A 175 -7.42 -0.11 -0.23
CA LYS A 175 -7.54 -0.37 1.20
C LYS A 175 -8.96 -0.12 1.71
N LYS A 176 -9.61 0.93 1.21
CA LYS A 176 -10.97 1.29 1.64
C LYS A 176 -12.01 0.28 1.17
N VAL A 177 -11.91 -0.20 -0.07
CA VAL A 177 -12.77 -1.27 -0.59
C VAL A 177 -12.62 -2.52 0.28
N TRP A 178 -11.38 -2.94 0.53
CA TRP A 178 -11.09 -4.08 1.40
C TRP A 178 -11.64 -3.88 2.82
N GLU A 179 -11.50 -2.67 3.41
CA GLU A 179 -12.05 -2.38 4.74
C GLU A 179 -13.58 -2.46 4.77
N ARG A 180 -14.27 -2.00 3.71
CA ARG A 180 -15.73 -2.16 3.58
C ARG A 180 -16.13 -3.63 3.50
N GLU A 181 -15.50 -4.41 2.62
CA GLU A 181 -15.79 -5.84 2.47
C GLU A 181 -15.60 -6.60 3.79
N VAL A 182 -14.53 -6.27 4.52
CA VAL A 182 -14.23 -6.86 5.82
C VAL A 182 -15.27 -6.47 6.87
N THR A 183 -15.73 -5.22 6.87
CA THR A 183 -16.81 -4.75 7.75
C THR A 183 -18.13 -5.46 7.41
N ASP A 184 -18.53 -5.49 6.14
CA ASP A 184 -19.77 -6.16 5.69
C ASP A 184 -19.79 -7.64 6.07
N ARG A 185 -18.65 -8.34 5.91
CA ARG A 185 -18.51 -9.74 6.32
C ARG A 185 -18.60 -9.97 7.83
N SER A 186 -18.38 -8.93 8.63
CA SER A 186 -18.34 -9.02 10.10
C SER A 186 -19.42 -8.23 10.83
N GLU A 187 -20.37 -7.64 10.10
CA GLU A 187 -21.48 -6.85 10.67
C GLU A 187 -22.23 -7.60 11.78
N ASN A 188 -22.44 -8.91 11.59
CA ASN A 188 -23.12 -9.79 12.55
C ASN A 188 -22.16 -10.64 13.39
N SER A 189 -20.90 -10.22 13.52
CA SER A 189 -19.91 -10.94 14.32
C SER A 189 -20.40 -11.12 15.76
N VAL A 190 -20.29 -12.35 16.26
CA VAL A 190 -20.62 -12.71 17.64
C VAL A 190 -19.40 -13.25 18.38
N HIS A 191 -19.46 -13.18 19.70
CA HIS A 191 -18.42 -13.77 20.55
C HIS A 191 -18.38 -15.28 20.41
N ILE A 192 -17.19 -15.80 20.10
CA ILE A 192 -16.95 -17.22 20.04
C ILE A 192 -16.71 -17.75 21.45
N THR A 193 -17.38 -18.86 21.77
CA THR A 193 -17.23 -19.59 23.03
C THR A 193 -16.88 -21.05 22.76
N SER A 194 -16.11 -21.68 23.65
CA SER A 194 -15.84 -23.11 23.56
C SER A 194 -16.98 -23.92 24.18
N THR A 195 -17.55 -24.85 23.42
CA THR A 195 -18.46 -25.89 23.93
C THR A 195 -17.74 -27.18 24.32
N ARG A 196 -16.43 -27.27 24.06
CA ARG A 196 -15.60 -28.45 24.32
C ARG A 196 -15.07 -28.47 25.76
N ASN A 197 -14.92 -29.67 26.30
CA ASN A 197 -14.39 -29.93 27.65
C ASN A 197 -12.94 -29.44 27.84
N ASP A 198 -12.14 -29.36 26.77
CA ASP A 198 -10.76 -28.87 26.81
C ASP A 198 -10.67 -27.32 26.75
N GLY A 199 -11.82 -26.64 26.67
CA GLY A 199 -11.91 -25.18 26.60
C GLY A 199 -11.33 -24.59 25.31
N LYS A 200 -11.13 -25.42 24.28
CA LYS A 200 -10.57 -25.00 23.00
C LYS A 200 -11.64 -24.81 21.95
N VAL A 201 -11.37 -23.87 21.06
CA VAL A 201 -12.12 -23.67 19.81
C VAL A 201 -11.31 -24.23 18.64
N PHE A 202 -12.03 -24.69 17.62
CA PHE A 202 -11.50 -25.16 16.35
C PHE A 202 -12.25 -24.44 15.25
N MET A 203 -11.54 -23.74 14.38
CA MET A 203 -12.17 -22.93 13.33
C MET A 203 -11.19 -22.63 12.21
N ASP A 204 -11.73 -22.33 11.04
CA ASP A 204 -10.98 -21.76 9.92
C ASP A 204 -11.01 -20.24 10.04
N ILE A 205 -9.84 -19.62 9.84
CA ILE A 205 -9.67 -18.17 9.86
C ILE A 205 -8.97 -17.69 8.61
N THR A 206 -9.34 -16.51 8.13
CA THR A 206 -8.57 -15.73 7.16
C THR A 206 -7.86 -14.60 7.90
N VAL A 207 -6.54 -14.49 7.75
CA VAL A 207 -5.77 -13.40 8.36
C VAL A 207 -6.06 -12.10 7.63
N LEU A 208 -6.45 -11.08 8.38
CA LEU A 208 -6.77 -9.75 7.85
C LEU A 208 -5.61 -8.77 8.02
N LYS A 209 -4.95 -8.79 9.17
CA LYS A 209 -3.79 -7.93 9.47
C LYS A 209 -2.81 -8.70 10.35
N SER A 210 -1.52 -8.51 10.12
CA SER A 210 -0.44 -9.06 10.93
C SER A 210 0.62 -8.00 11.12
N ASN A 211 0.58 -7.32 12.27
CA ASN A 211 1.45 -6.19 12.55
C ASN A 211 2.47 -6.55 13.62
N ALA A 212 3.74 -6.22 13.41
CA ALA A 212 4.76 -6.36 14.44
C ALA A 212 4.34 -5.55 15.68
N SER A 213 4.41 -6.19 16.86
CA SER A 213 4.10 -5.54 18.12
C SER A 213 5.23 -4.59 18.51
N GLN A 214 4.87 -3.38 18.93
CA GLN A 214 5.85 -2.39 19.41
C GLN A 214 6.34 -2.72 20.83
N THR A 215 5.59 -3.52 21.58
CA THR A 215 5.85 -3.79 23.00
C THR A 215 6.50 -5.15 23.24
N TYR A 216 6.22 -6.13 22.39
CA TYR A 216 6.69 -7.51 22.58
C TYR A 216 7.23 -8.09 21.27
N PRO A 217 8.27 -8.93 21.31
CA PRO A 217 8.78 -9.60 20.11
C PRO A 217 7.72 -10.57 19.57
N GLY A 218 7.06 -10.18 18.48
CA GLY A 218 5.99 -10.96 17.83
C GLY A 218 5.02 -10.06 17.07
N PHE A 219 3.87 -10.63 16.74
CA PHE A 219 2.87 -10.05 15.84
C PHE A 219 1.50 -10.01 16.52
N ASN A 220 0.81 -8.88 16.37
CA ASN A 220 -0.61 -8.74 16.64
C ASN A 220 -1.37 -9.12 15.36
N VAL A 221 -2.10 -10.23 15.42
CA VAL A 221 -2.86 -10.79 14.30
C VAL A 221 -4.33 -10.48 14.49
N SER A 222 -4.95 -9.91 13.47
CA SER A 222 -6.40 -9.78 13.33
C SER A 222 -6.86 -10.69 12.22
N ALA A 223 -7.93 -11.44 12.45
CA ALA A 223 -8.47 -12.40 11.50
C ALA A 223 -10.00 -12.42 11.57
N ILE A 224 -10.60 -13.09 10.59
CA ILE A 224 -12.04 -13.34 10.52
C ILE A 224 -12.26 -14.84 10.32
N SER A 225 -13.24 -15.42 11.01
CA SER A 225 -13.62 -16.81 10.78
C SER A 225 -14.38 -16.97 9.47
N SER A 226 -14.51 -18.20 8.98
CA SER A 226 -15.41 -18.55 7.87
C SER A 226 -16.85 -18.05 8.10
N ASP A 227 -17.33 -18.09 9.35
CA ASP A 227 -18.66 -17.61 9.74
C ASP A 227 -18.76 -16.07 9.90
N GLY A 228 -17.73 -15.31 9.55
CA GLY A 228 -17.73 -13.84 9.66
C GLY A 228 -17.39 -13.28 11.05
N ASN A 229 -17.04 -14.11 12.03
CA ASN A 229 -16.71 -13.65 13.38
C ASN A 229 -15.29 -13.09 13.47
N ARG A 230 -15.13 -11.97 14.15
CA ARG A 230 -13.83 -11.31 14.34
C ARG A 230 -13.04 -11.96 15.45
N VAL A 231 -11.77 -12.24 15.17
CA VAL A 231 -10.83 -12.76 16.16
C VAL A 231 -9.51 -12.01 16.12
N SER A 232 -8.86 -11.93 17.27
CA SER A 232 -7.49 -11.41 17.35
C SER A 232 -6.64 -12.19 18.34
N PHE A 233 -5.33 -12.23 18.07
CA PHE A 233 -4.38 -12.90 18.94
C PHE A 233 -2.97 -12.36 18.75
N PHE A 234 -2.13 -12.61 19.74
CA PHE A 234 -0.69 -12.39 19.65
C PHE A 234 0.01 -13.69 19.27
N SER A 235 0.98 -13.62 18.35
CA SER A 235 1.83 -14.75 18.00
C SER A 235 3.28 -14.35 17.83
N THR A 236 4.20 -15.17 18.30
CA THR A 236 5.64 -15.00 18.03
C THR A 236 6.06 -15.61 16.69
N LYS A 237 5.17 -16.34 16.01
CA LYS A 237 5.43 -16.98 14.72
C LYS A 237 5.12 -16.01 13.58
N SER A 238 5.93 -16.02 12.53
CA SER A 238 5.77 -15.19 11.33
C SER A 238 4.94 -15.86 10.22
N ILE A 239 4.21 -16.95 10.52
CA ILE A 239 3.45 -17.70 9.52
C ILE A 239 2.13 -17.02 9.12
N TRP A 240 1.68 -16.01 9.88
CA TRP A 240 0.38 -15.37 9.71
C TRP A 240 0.44 -14.27 8.65
N GLU A 241 0.48 -14.69 7.40
CA GLU A 241 0.47 -13.78 6.25
C GLU A 241 -0.96 -13.33 5.95
N VAL A 242 -1.11 -12.06 5.54
CA VAL A 242 -2.40 -11.46 5.17
C VAL A 242 -3.05 -12.24 4.02
N ASP A 243 -4.37 -12.35 4.06
CA ASP A 243 -5.24 -13.08 3.12
C ASP A 243 -5.00 -14.60 3.07
N LYS A 244 -4.10 -15.16 3.88
CA LYS A 244 -3.98 -16.62 4.03
C LYS A 244 -5.02 -17.17 4.99
N GLU A 245 -5.51 -18.36 4.65
CA GLU A 245 -6.43 -19.14 5.46
C GLU A 245 -5.68 -20.17 6.30
N PHE A 246 -6.15 -20.37 7.53
CA PHE A 246 -5.60 -21.35 8.46
C PHE A 246 -6.72 -22.04 9.21
N THR A 247 -6.66 -23.35 9.30
CA THR A 247 -7.39 -24.10 10.33
C THR A 247 -6.61 -23.99 11.63
N ILE A 248 -7.25 -23.52 12.69
CA ILE A 248 -6.59 -23.27 13.97
C ILE A 248 -7.25 -24.01 15.13
N THR A 249 -6.46 -24.25 16.17
CA THR A 249 -6.96 -24.50 17.52
C THR A 249 -6.47 -23.42 18.47
N ALA A 250 -7.35 -22.94 19.34
CA ALA A 250 -7.05 -21.86 20.29
C ALA A 250 -7.90 -21.96 21.55
N LYS A 251 -7.57 -21.17 22.58
CA LYS A 251 -8.42 -20.92 23.75
C LYS A 251 -8.97 -19.50 23.70
N VAL A 252 -10.20 -19.30 24.16
CA VAL A 252 -10.77 -17.95 24.32
C VAL A 252 -10.08 -17.27 25.49
N LYS A 253 -9.48 -16.10 25.23
CA LYS A 253 -8.84 -15.23 26.23
C LYS A 253 -9.84 -14.24 26.82
N GLY A 254 -10.72 -13.72 25.98
CA GLY A 254 -11.72 -12.74 26.39
C GLY A 254 -12.53 -12.22 25.21
N HIS A 255 -13.50 -11.38 25.55
CA HIS A 255 -14.44 -10.77 24.64
C HIS A 255 -14.28 -9.24 24.67
N GLY A 256 -14.42 -8.60 23.52
CA GLY A 256 -14.33 -7.14 23.39
C GLY A 256 -14.87 -6.71 22.03
N ASN A 257 -14.58 -5.50 21.58
CA ASN A 257 -15.07 -5.04 20.29
C ASN A 257 -13.90 -4.66 19.39
N VAL A 258 -14.13 -4.71 18.08
CA VAL A 258 -13.13 -4.26 17.12
C VAL A 258 -12.83 -2.79 17.38
N TRP A 259 -11.54 -2.44 17.37
CA TRP A 259 -11.10 -1.06 17.57
C TRP A 259 -11.76 -0.11 16.56
N ASN A 260 -12.30 1.02 17.02
CA ASN A 260 -13.07 1.98 16.23
C ASN A 260 -14.35 1.42 15.56
N GLN A 261 -14.81 0.22 15.92
CA GLN A 261 -16.03 -0.41 15.43
C GLN A 261 -16.74 -1.10 16.60
N GLU A 262 -17.28 -0.29 17.53
CA GLU A 262 -17.85 -0.78 18.80
C GLU A 262 -19.03 -1.74 18.63
N HIS A 263 -19.74 -1.68 17.50
CA HIS A 263 -20.85 -2.57 17.19
C HIS A 263 -20.39 -3.98 16.77
N ILE A 264 -19.13 -4.16 16.36
CA ILE A 264 -18.61 -5.45 15.88
C ILE A 264 -17.92 -6.18 17.03
N ALA A 265 -18.49 -7.33 17.43
CA ALA A 265 -17.93 -8.16 18.49
C ALA A 265 -16.62 -8.80 18.05
N GLU A 266 -15.60 -8.79 18.91
CA GLU A 266 -14.30 -9.42 18.70
C GLU A 266 -14.01 -10.45 19.80
N THR A 267 -13.50 -11.62 19.40
CA THR A 267 -13.01 -12.63 20.34
C THR A 267 -11.49 -12.64 20.37
N ARG A 268 -10.91 -12.37 21.54
CA ARG A 268 -9.47 -12.48 21.75
C ARG A 268 -9.10 -13.92 22.03
N LEU A 269 -8.16 -14.46 21.28
CA LEU A 269 -7.70 -15.84 21.39
C LEU A 269 -6.30 -15.90 22.05
N ASN A 270 -6.00 -17.04 22.67
CA ASN A 270 -4.69 -17.37 23.23
C ASN A 270 -4.29 -18.80 22.87
N TYR A 271 -3.00 -19.11 22.94
CA TYR A 271 -2.43 -20.41 22.59
C TYR A 271 -2.83 -20.89 21.18
N VAL A 272 -2.90 -19.96 20.23
CA VAL A 272 -3.29 -20.25 18.84
C VAL A 272 -2.25 -21.13 18.17
N LYS A 273 -2.70 -22.23 17.57
CA LYS A 273 -1.88 -23.14 16.76
C LYS A 273 -2.57 -23.35 15.42
N ALA A 274 -1.86 -23.05 14.34
CA ALA A 274 -2.21 -23.54 13.00
C ALA A 274 -2.01 -25.07 12.96
N LEU A 275 -2.90 -25.76 12.26
CA LEU A 275 -2.93 -27.22 12.10
C LEU A 275 -2.43 -27.63 10.72
#